data_AF-A0A3G1A5G1-F1
#
_entry.id   AF-A0A3G1A5G1-F1
#
_cell.length_a   1.000
_cell.length_b   1.000
_cell.length_c   1.000
_cell.angle_alpha   90.00
_cell.angle_beta   90.00
_cell.angle_gamma   90.00
#
_symmetry.space_group_name_H-M   'P 1'
#
loop_
_entity.id
_entity.type
_entity.pdbx_description
1 polymer ?
#
loop_
_entity_poly.entity_id
_entity_poly.type
_entity_poly.pdbx_seq_one_letter_code
_entity_poly.pdbx_strand_id
1 'polypeptide(L)' 'MIFPSPFMIRKWRARVQNFVDEYREDTRALEEAYTGSRYLAGVYVEEDASEAIRVVENLFKILEVIEDNVFS' A
#
# COMPACT_ATOMS: atom_id res chain seq x y z
N MET A 1 12.54 -11.47 29.21
CA MET A 1 12.25 -10.46 28.16
C MET A 1 13.26 -10.69 27.04
N ILE A 2 12.85 -11.28 25.91
CA ILE A 2 13.76 -11.59 24.80
C ILE A 2 13.85 -10.34 23.93
N PHE A 3 14.96 -9.61 24.03
CA PHE A 3 15.24 -8.53 23.08
C PHE A 3 15.74 -9.14 21.77
N PRO A 4 15.14 -8.80 20.61
CA PRO A 4 15.60 -9.30 19.33
C PRO A 4 17.03 -8.80 19.07
N SER A 5 17.89 -9.68 18.55
CA SER A 5 19.28 -9.33 18.25
C SER A 5 19.36 -8.19 17.22
N PRO A 6 20.41 -7.34 17.28
CA PRO A 6 20.59 -6.25 16.32
C PRO A 6 20.57 -6.71 14.85
N PHE A 7 21.02 -7.94 14.59
CA PHE A 7 21.01 -8.57 13.28
C PHE A 7 19.58 -8.87 12.79
N MET A 8 18.71 -9.38 13.68
CA MET A 8 17.29 -9.58 13.36
C MET A 8 16.62 -8.24 13.03
N ILE A 9 16.83 -7.20 13.84
CA ILE A 9 16.22 -5.88 13.62
C ILE A 9 16.61 -5.33 12.24
N ARG A 10 17.88 -5.50 11.83
CA ARG A 10 18.35 -5.08 10.50
C ARG A 10 17.65 -5.83 9.36
N LYS A 11 17.51 -7.15 9.49
CA LYS A 11 16.84 -8.00 8.50
C LYS A 11 15.35 -7.66 8.35
N TRP A 12 14.67 -7.42 9.48
CA TRP A 12 13.26 -7.00 9.49
C TRP A 12 13.08 -5.65 8.82
N ARG A 13 13.95 -4.68 9.12
CA ARG A 13 13.89 -3.35 8.51
C ARG A 13 14.08 -3.41 7.00
N ALA A 14 15.00 -4.26 6.50
CA ALA A 14 15.19 -4.46 5.08
C ALA A 14 13.95 -5.09 4.40
N ARG A 15 13.30 -6.08 5.04
CA ARG A 15 12.04 -6.66 4.53
C ARG A 15 10.93 -5.63 4.46
N VAL A 16 10.75 -4.82 5.51
CA VAL A 16 9.73 -3.77 5.54
C VAL A 16 10.02 -2.71 4.47
N GLN A 17 11.28 -2.31 4.30
CA GLN A 17 11.63 -1.33 3.28
C GLN A 17 11.36 -1.84 1.87
N ASN A 18 11.74 -3.08 1.57
CA ASN A 18 11.45 -3.70 0.27
C ASN A 18 9.94 -3.76 0.00
N PHE A 19 9.15 -4.12 1.01
CA PHE A 19 7.69 -4.13 0.91
C PHE A 19 7.13 -2.73 0.62
N VAL A 20 7.60 -1.72 1.35
CA VAL A 20 7.18 -0.32 1.11
C VAL A 20 7.56 0.15 -0.30
N ASP A 21 8.76 -0.20 -0.76
CA ASP A 21 9.24 0.20 -2.08
C ASP A 21 8.47 -0.50 -3.21
N GLU A 22 8.08 -1.76 -3.01
CA GLU A 22 7.27 -2.55 -3.95
C GLU A 22 5.87 -1.97 -4.17
N TYR A 23 5.21 -1.49 -3.12
CA TYR A 23 3.81 -1.02 -3.17
C TYR A 23 3.65 0.51 -3.08
N ARG A 24 4.75 1.26 -3.23
CA ARG A 24 4.75 2.72 -3.14
C ARG A 24 3.83 3.37 -4.16
N GLU A 25 3.88 2.94 -5.41
CA GLU A 25 3.09 3.57 -6.48
C GLU A 25 1.59 3.26 -6.34
N ASP A 26 1.22 2.06 -5.89
CA ASP A 26 -0.18 1.70 -5.63
C ASP A 26 -0.79 2.57 -4.51
N THR A 27 -0.03 2.77 -3.42
CA THR A 27 -0.47 3.60 -2.30
C THR A 27 -0.50 5.10 -2.65
N ARG A 28 0.38 5.54 -3.56
CA ARG A 28 0.36 6.90 -4.11
C ARG A 28 -0.89 7.14 -4.97
N ALA A 29 -1.26 6.21 -5.84
CA ALA A 29 -2.47 6.33 -6.65
C ALA A 29 -3.73 6.49 -5.78
N LEU A 30 -3.78 5.78 -4.64
CA LEU A 30 -4.86 5.94 -3.65
C LEU A 30 -4.90 7.35 -3.04
N GLU A 31 -3.73 7.91 -2.69
CA GLU A 31 -3.63 9.27 -2.14
C GLU A 31 -4.05 10.34 -3.16
N GLU A 32 -3.66 10.16 -4.43
CA GLU A 32 -4.03 11.04 -5.54
C GLU A 32 -5.54 11.00 -5.80
N ALA A 33 -6.15 9.81 -5.81
CA ALA A 33 -7.61 9.66 -5.96
C ALA A 33 -8.38 10.31 -4.79
N TYR A 34 -7.92 10.12 -3.55
CA TYR A 34 -8.52 10.76 -2.39
C TYR A 34 -8.39 12.29 -2.42
N THR A 35 -7.21 12.79 -2.79
CA THR A 35 -6.95 14.24 -2.86
C THR A 35 -7.75 14.88 -3.98
N GLY A 36 -7.73 14.28 -5.17
CA GLY A 36 -8.53 14.71 -6.30
C GLY A 36 -10.01 14.77 -5.94
N SER A 37 -10.50 13.77 -5.20
CA SER A 37 -11.93 13.72 -4.90
C SER A 37 -12.45 14.73 -3.88
N ARG A 38 -11.59 15.19 -2.98
CA ARG A 38 -11.98 16.16 -1.95
C ARG A 38 -11.64 17.60 -2.28
N TYR A 39 -10.59 17.83 -3.06
CA TYR A 39 -9.99 19.17 -3.17
C TYR A 39 -9.98 19.71 -4.59
N LEU A 40 -10.21 18.88 -5.60
CA LEU A 40 -10.32 19.32 -6.98
C LEU A 40 -11.79 19.26 -7.42
N ALA A 41 -12.32 20.38 -7.91
CA ALA A 41 -13.60 20.40 -8.59
C ALA A 41 -13.44 19.69 -9.95
N GLY A 42 -13.62 18.38 -9.96
CA GLY A 42 -13.50 17.53 -11.14
C GLY A 42 -14.85 17.00 -11.60
N VAL A 43 -15.01 16.88 -12.92
CA VAL A 43 -16.05 16.04 -13.52
C VAL A 43 -15.45 14.65 -13.67
N TYR A 44 -16.04 13.67 -13.01
CA TYR A 44 -15.58 12.28 -13.13
C TYR A 44 -16.12 11.62 -14.39
N VAL A 45 -15.28 10.83 -15.02
CA VAL A 45 -15.59 10.00 -16.18
C VAL A 45 -15.47 8.52 -15.84
N GLU A 46 -15.91 7.66 -16.75
CA GLU A 46 -15.90 6.20 -16.55
C GLU A 46 -14.49 5.64 -16.31
N GLU A 47 -13.48 6.26 -16.92
CA GLU A 47 -12.07 5.93 -16.75
C GLU A 47 -11.61 6.14 -15.30
N ASP A 48 -12.10 7.18 -14.62
CA ASP A 48 -11.75 7.45 -13.21
C ASP A 48 -12.30 6.36 -12.29
N ALA A 49 -13.53 5.90 -12.56
CA ALA A 49 -14.14 4.81 -11.80
C ALA A 49 -13.39 3.49 -12.02
N SER A 50 -12.98 3.21 -13.26
CA SER A 50 -12.20 2.03 -13.61
C SER A 50 -10.83 2.03 -12.91
N GLU A 51 -10.17 3.20 -12.87
CA GLU A 51 -8.90 3.36 -12.16
C GLU A 51 -9.06 3.17 -10.65
N ALA A 52 -10.12 3.73 -10.04
CA ALA A 52 -10.40 3.54 -8.63
C ALA A 52 -10.63 2.06 -8.27
N ILE A 53 -11.34 1.31 -9.12
CA ILE A 53 -11.53 -0.14 -8.94
C ILE A 53 -10.17 -0.86 -8.96
N ARG A 54 -9.30 -0.54 -9.93
CA ARG A 54 -7.95 -1.12 -10.03
C ARG A 54 -7.11 -0.86 -8.78
N VAL A 55 -7.15 0.36 -8.25
CA VAL A 55 -6.44 0.73 -7.01
C VAL A 55 -6.95 -0.10 -5.83
N VAL A 56 -8.26 -0.29 -5.71
CA VAL A 56 -8.86 -1.10 -4.64
C VAL A 56 -8.46 -2.58 -4.76
N GLU A 57 -8.45 -3.15 -5.97
CA GLU A 57 -7.98 -4.52 -6.19
C GLU A 57 -6.52 -4.70 -5.78
N ASN A 58 -5.65 -3.73 -6.10
CA ASN A 58 -4.25 -3.77 -5.67
C ASN A 58 -4.12 -3.63 -4.15
N LEU A 59 -4.95 -2.80 -3.51
CA LEU A 59 -4.99 -2.69 -2.05
C LEU A 59 -5.34 -4.02 -1.38
N PHE A 60 -6.31 -4.77 -1.91
CA PHE A 60 -6.65 -6.08 -1.36
C PHE A 60 -5.48 -7.07 -1.44
N LYS A 61 -4.74 -7.10 -2.56
CA LYS A 61 -3.54 -7.95 -2.70
C LYS A 61 -2.47 -7.59 -1.67
N ILE A 62 -2.26 -6.29 -1.42
CA ILE A 62 -1.32 -5.81 -0.40
C ILE A 62 -1.75 -6.32 0.98
N LEU A 63 -3.04 -6.22 1.30
CA LEU A 63 -3.58 -6.68 2.58
C LEU A 63 -3.43 -8.19 2.77
N GLU A 64 -3.69 -9.00 1.73
CA GLU A 64 -3.46 -10.45 1.76
C GLU A 64 -1.99 -10.77 2.06
N VAL A 65 -1.05 -10.10 1.40
CA VAL A 65 0.39 -10.32 1.64
C VAL A 65 0.78 -9.92 3.07
N ILE A 66 0.22 -8.84 3.61
CA ILE A 66 0.47 -8.44 5.01
C ILE A 66 -0.11 -9.50 5.95
N GLU A 67 -1.32 -9.97 5.69
CA GLU A 67 -1.97 -10.98 6.51
C GLU A 67 -1.14 -12.26 6.57
N ASP A 68 -0.70 -12.75 5.41
CA ASP A 68 0.18 -13.91 5.29
C ASP A 68 1.53 -13.72 5.98
N ASN A 69 2.12 -12.52 5.94
CA ASN A 69 3.43 -12.29 6.56
C ASN A 69 3.38 -12.06 8.08
N VAL A 70 2.23 -11.67 8.63
CA VAL A 70 2.10 -11.27 10.05
C VAL A 70 1.37 -12.33 10.87
N PHE A 71 0.35 -12.97 10.31
CA PHE A 71 -0.55 -13.85 11.05
C PHE A 71 -0.42 -15.34 10.71
N SER A 72 0.29 -15.69 9.62
CA SER A 72 0.64 -17.08 9.26
C SER A 72 2.09 -17.42 9.62
#